data_AF-A0A537XYF5-F1
#
_entry.id   AF-A0A537XYF5-F1
#
_cell.length_a   1.000
_cell.length_b   1.000
_cell.length_c   1.000
_cell.angle_alpha   90.00
_cell.angle_beta   90.00
_cell.angle_gamma   90.00
#
_symmetry.space_group_name_H-M   'P 1'
#
loop_
_entity.id
_entity.type
_entity.pdbx_description
1 polymer ?
#
loop_
_entity_poly.entity_id
_entity_poly.type
_entity_poly.pdbx_seq_one_letter_code
_entity_poly.pdbx_strand_id
1 'polypeptide(L)' 'MHDPHDAILGAANYLHASGAPGNYRVALYHYNPVPAYVDAVMRYARQMTRDPRTFYAYYNWQVFVLTKHGELRLTGPGL' A
#
# COMPACT_ATOMS: atom_id res chain seq x y z
N MET A 1 -16.39 1.88 -14.81
CA MET A 1 -15.06 1.26 -14.70
C MET A 1 -14.07 2.38 -14.43
N HIS A 2 -13.34 2.33 -13.31
CA HIS A 2 -12.56 3.43 -12.68
C HIS A 2 -13.28 4.18 -11.54
N ASP A 3 -14.10 3.48 -10.74
CA ASP A 3 -14.43 3.96 -9.40
C ASP A 3 -13.39 3.40 -8.41
N PRO A 4 -12.63 4.23 -7.67
CA PRO A 4 -11.73 3.77 -6.60
C PRO A 4 -12.40 2.86 -5.58
N HIS A 5 -13.70 3.03 -5.34
CA HIS A 5 -14.47 2.19 -4.45
C HIS A 5 -14.53 0.73 -4.93
N ASP A 6 -14.77 0.52 -6.23
CA ASP A 6 -14.79 -0.81 -6.85
C ASP A 6 -13.42 -1.49 -6.76
N ALA A 7 -12.34 -0.73 -6.88
CA ALA A 7 -10.98 -1.25 -6.77
C ALA A 7 -10.65 -1.75 -5.35
N ILE A 8 -11.11 -1.04 -4.31
CA ILE A 8 -10.93 -1.45 -2.91
C ILE A 8 -11.70 -2.74 -2.62
N LEU A 9 -12.97 -2.80 -3.04
CA LEU A 9 -13.79 -4.00 -2.86
C LEU A 9 -13.23 -5.20 -3.66
N GLY A 10 -12.76 -4.97 -4.88
CA GLY A 10 -12.12 -5.99 -5.70
C GLY A 10 -10.86 -6.56 -5.04
N ALA A 11 -9.98 -5.70 -4.51
CA ALA A 11 -8.79 -6.14 -3.79
C ALA A 11 -9.15 -6.92 -2.51
N ALA A 12 -10.16 -6.47 -1.75
CA ALA A 12 -10.62 -7.18 -0.56
C ALA A 12 -11.15 -8.58 -0.88
N ASN A 13 -11.98 -8.71 -1.93
CA ASN A 13 -12.49 -9.99 -2.41
C ASN A 13 -11.36 -10.93 -2.88
N TYR A 14 -10.39 -10.39 -3.61
CA TYR A 14 -9.23 -11.15 -4.05
C TYR A 14 -8.41 -11.68 -2.87
N LEU A 15 -8.12 -10.83 -1.88
CA LEU A 15 -7.38 -11.23 -0.68
C LEU A 15 -8.14 -12.30 0.12
N HIS A 16 -9.46 -12.16 0.23
CA HIS A 16 -10.30 -13.15 0.89
C HIS A 16 -10.24 -14.51 0.17
N ALA A 17 -10.44 -14.52 -1.15
CA ALA A 17 -10.31 -15.72 -1.98
C ALA A 17 -8.91 -16.35 -1.93
N SER A 18 -7.89 -15.54 -1.63
CA SER A 18 -6.49 -15.97 -1.53
C SER A 18 -6.07 -16.36 -0.10
N GLY A 19 -7.00 -16.43 0.85
CA GLY A 19 -6.77 -16.96 2.20
C GLY A 19 -6.80 -15.96 3.34
N ALA A 20 -7.12 -14.69 3.10
CA ALA A 20 -7.39 -13.73 4.19
C ALA A 20 -8.80 -13.97 4.80
N PRO A 21 -9.01 -13.72 6.12
CA PRO A 21 -8.04 -13.23 7.10
C PRO A 21 -7.15 -14.33 7.71
N GLY A 22 -7.33 -15.61 7.35
CA GLY A 22 -6.62 -16.74 7.95
C GLY A 22 -5.10 -16.68 7.75
N ASN A 23 -4.63 -16.26 6.57
CA ASN A 23 -3.22 -16.10 6.26
C ASN A 23 -2.96 -14.92 5.30
N TYR A 24 -2.79 -13.73 5.88
CA TYR A 24 -2.49 -12.52 5.10
C TYR A 24 -1.17 -12.59 4.31
N ARG A 25 -0.15 -13.32 4.78
CA ARG A 25 1.12 -13.42 4.05
C ARG A 25 0.94 -14.18 2.73
N VAL A 26 0.21 -15.29 2.76
CA VAL A 26 -0.13 -16.06 1.57
C VAL A 26 -1.01 -15.24 0.63
N ALA A 27 -2.06 -14.60 1.15
CA ALA A 27 -2.95 -13.77 0.33
C ALA A 27 -2.21 -12.61 -0.37
N LEU A 28 -1.31 -11.92 0.34
CA LEU A 28 -0.49 -10.85 -0.24
C LEU A 28 0.53 -11.38 -1.25
N TYR A 29 1.10 -12.57 -1.03
CA TYR A 29 2.02 -13.19 -1.98
C TYR A 29 1.32 -13.61 -3.28
N HIS A 30 0.08 -14.08 -3.20
CA HIS A 30 -0.73 -14.34 -4.41
C HIS A 30 -1.01 -13.06 -5.19
N TYR A 31 -1.30 -11.95 -4.49
CA TYR A 31 -1.52 -10.66 -5.12
C TYR A 31 -0.26 -10.11 -5.80
N ASN A 32 0.89 -10.22 -5.14
CA ASN A 32 2.17 -9.81 -5.68
C ASN A 32 3.29 -10.73 -5.14
N PRO A 33 3.87 -11.63 -5.98
CA PRO A 33 4.79 -12.68 -5.54
C PRO A 33 6.22 -12.18 -5.29
N VAL A 34 6.35 -11.04 -4.59
CA VAL A 34 7.61 -10.45 -4.16
C VAL A 34 7.66 -10.46 -2.63
N PRO A 35 8.58 -11.23 -1.99
CA PRO A 35 8.64 -11.32 -0.54
C PRO A 35 8.81 -9.97 0.16
N ALA A 36 9.62 -9.08 -0.41
CA ALA A 36 9.83 -7.73 0.11
C ALA A 36 8.55 -6.88 0.11
N TYR A 37 7.67 -7.07 -0.88
CA TYR A 37 6.36 -6.41 -0.94
C TYR A 37 5.47 -6.90 0.22
N VAL A 38 5.39 -8.22 0.41
CA VAL A 38 4.61 -8.83 1.51
C VAL A 38 5.09 -8.30 2.87
N ASP A 39 6.41 -8.26 3.08
CA ASP A 39 7.00 -7.78 4.32
C ASP A 39 6.74 -6.29 4.55
N ALA A 40 6.84 -5.46 3.51
CA ALA A 40 6.56 -4.03 3.59
C ALA A 40 5.09 -3.76 3.96
N VAL A 41 4.14 -4.36 3.24
CA VAL A 41 2.69 -4.20 3.50
C VAL A 41 2.34 -4.65 4.93
N MET A 42 2.85 -5.81 5.36
CA MET A 42 2.62 -6.30 6.71
C MET A 42 3.22 -5.40 7.80
N ARG A 43 4.37 -4.73 7.53
CA ARG A 43 4.96 -3.76 8.47
C ARG A 43 4.09 -2.51 8.59
N TYR A 44 3.66 -1.94 7.47
CA TYR A 44 2.80 -0.75 7.48
C TYR A 44 1.45 -1.03 8.14
N ALA A 45 0.80 -2.16 7.81
CA ALA A 45 -0.45 -2.56 8.45
C ALA A 45 -0.29 -2.66 9.97
N ARG A 46 0.77 -3.33 10.46
CA ARG A 46 1.06 -3.43 11.90
C ARG A 46 1.31 -2.09 12.58
N GLN A 47 1.88 -1.11 11.89
CA GLN A 47 2.08 0.22 12.46
C GLN A 47 0.76 0.99 12.52
N MET A 48 -0.04 0.95 11.46
CA MET A 48 -1.37 1.58 11.43
C MET A 48 -2.33 0.96 12.46
N THR A 49 -2.24 -0.35 12.71
CA THR A 49 -3.02 -1.00 13.78
C THR A 49 -2.59 -0.54 15.18
N ARG A 50 -1.31 -0.24 15.39
CA ARG A 50 -0.79 0.24 16.68
C ARG A 50 -1.11 1.71 16.94
N ASP A 51 -1.02 2.53 15.90
CA ASP A 51 -1.38 3.95 15.95
C ASP A 51 -2.09 4.35 14.66
N PRO A 52 -3.42 4.54 14.70
CA PRO A 52 -4.21 4.97 13.54
C PRO A 52 -3.73 6.27 12.92
N ARG A 53 -3.05 7.16 13.66
CA ARG A 53 -2.52 8.43 13.11
C ARG A 53 -1.42 8.19 12.09
N THR A 54 -0.75 7.04 12.17
CA THR A 54 0.28 6.63 11.21
C THR A 54 -0.27 6.51 9.79
N PHE A 55 -1.58 6.24 9.63
CA PHE A 55 -2.23 6.26 8.32
C PHE A 55 -2.03 7.60 7.61
N TYR A 56 -2.23 8.72 8.32
CA TYR A 56 -2.07 10.05 7.72
C TYR A 56 -0.62 10.33 7.31
N ALA A 57 0.36 9.84 8.06
CA ALA A 57 1.77 10.00 7.68
C ALA A 57 2.06 9.29 6.35
N TYR A 58 1.59 8.06 6.18
CA TYR A 58 1.78 7.31 4.93
C TYR A 58 0.96 7.84 3.76
N TYR A 59 -0.29 8.22 4.01
CA TYR A 59 -1.16 8.80 3.00
C TYR A 59 -0.60 10.11 2.42
N ASN A 60 0.07 10.91 3.26
CA ASN A 60 0.66 12.18 2.84
C ASN A 60 2.14 12.06 2.45
N TRP A 61 2.71 10.86 2.37
CA TRP A 61 4.13 10.70 2.03
C TRP A 61 4.39 11.07 0.56
N GLN A 62 5.23 12.09 0.37
CA GLN A 62 5.72 12.53 -0.93
C GLN A 62 7.06 11.86 -1.29
N VAL A 63 7.17 11.39 -2.53
CA VAL A 63 8.41 10.84 -3.09
C VAL A 63 9.17 11.95 -3.79
N PHE A 64 10.44 12.12 -3.45
CA PHE A 64 11.35 13.08 -4.07
C PHE A 64 12.53 12.32 -4.70
N VAL A 65 12.99 12.79 -5.85
CA VAL A 65 14.18 12.28 -6.53
C VAL A 65 15.16 13.41 -6.80
N LEU A 66 16.43 13.17 -6.53
CA LEU A 66 17.50 14.12 -6.85
C LEU A 66 17.87 13.97 -8.33
N THR A 67 17.82 15.07 -9.07
CA THR A 67 18.20 15.13 -10.49
C THR A 67 19.37 16.10 -10.69
N LYS A 68 19.96 16.10 -11.90
CA LYS A 68 20.99 17.09 -12.28
C LYS A 68 20.48 18.53 -12.24
N HIS A 69 19.17 18.74 -12.26
CA HIS A 69 18.52 20.06 -12.24
C HIS A 69 17.96 20.43 -10.85
N GLY A 70 18.24 19.62 -9.82
CA GLY A 70 17.74 19.81 -8.45
C GLY A 70 16.79 18.71 -8.00
N GLU A 71 16.19 18.89 -6.83
CA GLU A 71 15.19 17.98 -6.27
C GLU A 71 13.87 18.07 -7.04
N LEU A 72 13.34 16.92 -7.46
CA LEU A 72 12.06 16.80 -8.15
C LEU A 72 11.09 15.99 -7.29
N ARG A 73 9.92 16.56 -7.02
CA ARG A 73 8.82 15.85 -6.35
C ARG A 73 8.01 15.03 -7.35
N LEU A 74 7.84 13.73 -7.09
CA LEU A 74 7.11 12.78 -7.94
C LEU A 74 5.66 12.54 -7.48
N THR A 75 5.34 12.76 -6.21
CA THR A 75 3.97 12.55 -5.68
C THR A 75 3.55 13.68 -4.75
N GLY A 76 2.25 13.93 -4.63
CA GLY A 76 1.65 14.90 -3.72
C GLY A 76 0.62 15.83 -4.38
N PRO A 77 -0.14 16.62 -3.59
CA PRO A 77 -1.16 17.53 -4.13
C PRO A 77 -0.56 18.60 -5.04
N GLY A 78 -1.21 18.86 -6.19
CA GLY A 78 -0.81 19.90 -7.15
C GLY A 78 0.21 19.46 -8.22
N LEU A 79 0.47 18.16 -8.35
CA LEU A 79 1.05 17.55 -9.55
C LEU A 79 -0.03 17.19 -10.56
#